data_AF-A0A4Y2DR11-F1
#
_entry.id   AF-A0A4Y2DR11-F1
#
_cell.length_a   1.000
_cell.length_b   1.000
_cell.length_c   1.000
_cell.angle_alpha   90.00
_cell.angle_beta   90.00
_cell.angle_gamma   90.00
#
_symmetry.space_group_name_H-M   'P 1'
#
loop_
_entity.id
_entity.type
_entity.pdbx_description
1 polymer ?
#
loop_
_entity_poly.entity_id
_entity_poly.type
_entity_poly.pdbx_seq_one_letter_code
_entity_poly.pdbx_strand_id
1 'polypeptide(L)'
;MDPDSDFYISYSCPSVYKVDLTSFKDMLLNYTDIIGGVAFSSLETSFVEYVTSIVEPVGWKAVWRSTKNTSPLDTEYDFIAEVTNVSLQALEADIIVKSIIVDDGIAHNLDKLKEEINTENTRTVPLTELHVVSEDDFETQFEKTAIAIEYVRIFFKHICRPWDSEEETVYTEEILKSRLQLYFDMKNNVLPKTMISKIKSILKEGSRIVKELKMLYTEMQVSDSESEINEDDLMHSLTLRKKLEKLQAKMEMLENPVIRTFVTKKYTPARSLKKQPKSAPVTYVVAKEFSKDIVEKVLSLESTSVLEFEHNPEIAFKHSTVGDKIFIFPGIYECDNLGWLECDISVQGVEASLENCTVANSIEDGVQMRSLSSFTIKLSKILLSRRHGIQIDAECALSPNSFTKITMIDSQITDNGGYGIFLNNVPIAEISLQRPSGDFNVLGLFPWLKYQIEDTVMENNGENGVGVSSSCKKRDHLLSESTFLVPSNCSLTDDLNHSALSDLLNEINISIDNLEPN
;
A
#
# COMPACT_ATOMS: atom_id res chain seq x y z
N MET A 1 30.11 26.88 -38.86
CA MET A 1 29.37 27.57 -37.79
C MET A 1 27.93 27.54 -38.22
N ASP A 2 27.19 26.56 -37.70
CA ASP A 2 25.77 26.41 -38.00
C ASP A 2 24.99 27.49 -37.23
N PRO A 3 24.10 28.24 -37.88
CA PRO A 3 23.32 29.31 -37.25
C PRO A 3 22.18 28.79 -36.33
N ASP A 4 22.01 27.48 -36.19
CA ASP A 4 21.02 26.83 -35.31
C ASP A 4 21.62 26.33 -33.97
N SER A 5 22.85 26.76 -33.65
CA SER A 5 23.63 26.32 -32.49
C SER A 5 23.42 27.16 -31.22
N ASP A 6 22.54 28.15 -31.24
CA ASP A 6 22.45 29.11 -30.14
C ASP A 6 21.56 28.58 -29.02
N PHE A 7 22.20 28.35 -27.88
CA PHE A 7 21.52 28.04 -26.62
C PHE A 7 20.48 29.14 -26.31
N TYR A 8 19.24 28.73 -26.07
CA TYR A 8 18.14 29.65 -25.78
C TYR A 8 17.53 29.40 -24.39
N ILE A 9 16.62 30.29 -23.99
CA ILE A 9 15.87 30.16 -22.73
C ILE A 9 14.44 29.80 -23.11
N SER A 10 13.92 28.74 -22.49
CA SER A 10 12.52 28.38 -22.61
C SER A 10 11.76 28.76 -21.33
N TYR A 11 10.59 29.38 -21.51
CA TYR A 11 9.67 29.71 -20.42
C TYR A 11 8.55 28.68 -20.27
N SER A 12 8.55 27.65 -21.12
CA SER A 12 7.57 26.56 -21.11
C SER A 12 8.25 25.21 -21.27
N CYS A 13 7.88 24.27 -20.41
CA CYS A 13 8.31 22.88 -20.55
C CYS A 13 7.53 22.24 -21.71
N PRO A 14 8.22 21.65 -22.72
CA PRO A 14 7.55 21.02 -23.84
C PRO A 14 6.77 19.78 -23.39
N SER A 15 5.77 19.38 -24.18
CA SER A 15 5.00 18.18 -23.88
C SER A 15 5.88 16.93 -24.00
N VAL A 16 5.85 16.08 -22.97
CA VAL A 16 6.56 14.79 -22.94
C VAL A 16 5.58 13.62 -23.00
N TYR A 17 6.04 12.47 -23.50
CA TYR A 17 5.26 11.25 -23.52
C TYR A 17 4.74 10.88 -22.13
N LYS A 18 3.42 10.65 -22.04
CA LYS A 18 2.78 10.13 -20.83
C LYS A 18 2.73 8.61 -20.93
N VAL A 19 3.76 7.96 -20.39
CA VAL A 19 3.87 6.51 -20.39
C VAL A 19 2.93 5.91 -19.33
N ASP A 20 1.94 5.15 -19.78
CA ASP A 20 1.00 4.45 -18.90
C ASP A 20 1.43 2.99 -18.66
N LEU A 21 2.15 2.77 -17.55
CA LEU A 21 2.51 1.44 -17.06
C LEU A 21 1.67 1.07 -15.83
N THR A 22 0.38 0.81 -16.06
CA THR A 22 -0.61 0.45 -15.03
C THR A 22 -0.89 -1.04 -14.92
N SER A 23 -0.53 -1.85 -15.92
CA SER A 23 -0.73 -3.29 -15.88
C SER A 23 0.36 -4.00 -15.07
N PHE A 24 -0.01 -4.54 -13.91
CA PHE A 24 0.89 -5.35 -13.08
C PHE A 24 1.44 -6.56 -13.85
N LYS A 25 0.57 -7.24 -14.60
CA LYS A 25 0.92 -8.47 -15.33
C LYS A 25 1.95 -8.20 -16.41
N ASP A 26 1.74 -7.15 -17.20
CA ASP A 26 2.64 -6.82 -18.32
C ASP A 26 3.99 -6.31 -17.79
N MET A 27 3.98 -5.54 -16.69
CA MET A 27 5.22 -5.09 -16.05
C MET A 27 6.02 -6.26 -15.47
N LEU A 28 5.37 -7.23 -14.81
CA LEU A 28 6.04 -8.43 -14.30
C LEU A 28 6.64 -9.27 -15.43
N LEU A 29 5.88 -9.47 -16.51
CA LEU A 29 6.35 -10.20 -17.69
C LEU A 29 7.57 -9.52 -18.29
N ASN A 30 7.49 -8.21 -18.59
CA ASN A 30 8.59 -7.47 -19.18
C ASN A 30 9.84 -7.47 -18.31
N TYR A 31 9.74 -7.29 -16.98
CA TYR A 31 10.93 -7.40 -16.13
C TYR A 31 11.48 -8.82 -16.07
N THR A 32 10.64 -9.84 -16.09
CA THR A 32 11.10 -11.23 -16.10
C THR A 32 11.81 -11.56 -17.42
N ASP A 33 11.35 -11.01 -18.54
CA ASP A 33 12.01 -11.15 -19.84
C ASP A 33 13.36 -10.41 -19.89
N ILE A 34 13.46 -9.22 -19.27
CA ILE A 34 14.70 -8.42 -19.28
C ILE A 34 15.74 -8.97 -18.29
N ILE A 35 15.34 -9.28 -17.05
CA ILE A 35 16.27 -9.54 -15.93
C ILE A 35 15.95 -10.80 -15.13
N GLY A 36 15.03 -11.65 -15.60
CA GLY A 36 14.65 -12.88 -14.89
C GLY A 36 15.84 -13.83 -14.69
N GLY A 37 16.20 -14.07 -13.44
CA GLY A 37 17.33 -14.92 -13.06
C GLY A 37 18.71 -14.26 -13.19
N VAL A 38 18.77 -12.94 -13.46
CA VAL A 38 20.01 -12.17 -13.55
C VAL A 38 20.45 -11.72 -12.15
N ALA A 39 21.75 -11.82 -11.87
CA ALA A 39 22.35 -11.32 -10.63
C ALA A 39 22.66 -9.82 -10.73
N PHE A 40 22.73 -9.13 -9.59
CA PHE A 40 22.91 -7.67 -9.55
C PHE A 40 24.12 -7.18 -10.37
N SER A 41 25.26 -7.87 -10.32
CA SER A 41 26.47 -7.52 -11.08
C SER A 41 26.27 -7.47 -12.60
N SER A 42 25.30 -8.22 -13.13
CA SER A 42 24.98 -8.30 -14.56
C SER A 42 23.72 -7.52 -14.94
N LEU A 43 23.07 -6.88 -13.95
CA LEU A 43 21.80 -6.18 -14.10
C LEU A 43 21.90 -5.04 -15.12
N GLU A 44 22.95 -4.23 -15.02
CA GLU A 44 23.15 -3.09 -15.92
C GLU A 44 23.31 -3.56 -17.36
N THR A 45 24.08 -4.62 -17.60
CA THR A 45 24.25 -5.24 -18.92
C THR A 45 22.92 -5.66 -19.53
N SER A 46 22.05 -6.34 -18.78
CA SER A 46 20.73 -6.75 -19.26
C SER A 46 19.83 -5.58 -19.63
N PHE A 47 19.86 -4.49 -18.84
CA PHE A 47 19.12 -3.28 -19.19
C PHE A 47 19.73 -2.55 -20.40
N VAL A 48 21.05 -2.55 -20.57
CA VAL A 48 21.73 -1.99 -21.74
C VAL A 48 21.35 -2.77 -23.00
N GLU A 49 21.32 -4.10 -22.95
CA GLU A 49 20.86 -4.95 -24.05
C GLU A 49 19.40 -4.65 -24.44
N TYR A 50 18.52 -4.55 -23.44
CA TYR A 50 17.12 -4.17 -23.64
C TYR A 50 16.97 -2.79 -24.28
N VAL A 51 17.62 -1.77 -23.72
CA VAL A 51 17.60 -0.39 -24.24
C VAL A 51 18.11 -0.36 -25.68
N THR A 52 19.25 -0.98 -25.96
CA THR A 52 19.85 -1.02 -27.30
C THR A 52 18.93 -1.64 -28.34
N SER A 53 18.05 -2.57 -27.94
CA SER A 53 17.13 -3.24 -28.85
C SER A 53 15.86 -2.45 -29.16
N ILE A 54 15.51 -1.42 -28.36
CA ILE A 54 14.22 -0.71 -28.44
C ILE A 54 14.37 0.80 -28.61
N VAL A 55 15.35 1.41 -27.95
CA VAL A 55 15.53 2.86 -27.93
C VAL A 55 16.18 3.32 -29.23
N GLU A 56 15.58 4.34 -29.84
CA GLU A 56 16.19 5.03 -30.97
C GLU A 56 17.51 5.69 -30.55
N PRO A 57 18.64 5.42 -31.25
CA PRO A 57 19.96 5.83 -30.78
C PRO A 57 20.20 7.34 -30.90
N VAL A 58 19.48 8.03 -31.79
CA VAL A 58 19.64 9.46 -32.10
C VAL A 58 18.32 10.06 -32.59
N GLY A 59 18.25 11.39 -32.69
CA GLY A 59 17.22 12.09 -33.47
C GLY A 59 15.94 12.45 -32.71
N TRP A 60 15.91 12.20 -31.40
CA TRP A 60 14.81 12.60 -30.52
C TRP A 60 15.23 13.70 -29.55
N LYS A 61 14.26 14.50 -29.12
CA LYS A 61 14.44 15.54 -28.11
C LYS A 61 13.99 15.03 -26.75
N ALA A 62 14.62 15.53 -25.70
CA ALA A 62 14.29 15.20 -24.33
C ALA A 62 14.17 16.45 -23.47
N VAL A 63 13.27 16.40 -22.48
CA VAL A 63 13.42 17.20 -21.27
C VAL A 63 14.38 16.47 -20.35
N TRP A 64 15.59 16.99 -20.23
CA TRP A 64 16.59 16.51 -19.29
C TRP A 64 16.32 17.14 -17.92
N ARG A 65 15.90 16.32 -16.95
CA ARG A 65 15.70 16.74 -15.56
C ARG A 65 16.96 16.44 -14.77
N SER A 66 17.86 17.41 -14.72
CA SER A 66 19.18 17.23 -14.10
C SER A 66 19.10 17.03 -12.59
N THR A 67 20.09 16.32 -12.05
CA THR A 67 20.35 16.23 -10.61
C THR A 67 21.55 17.10 -10.24
N LYS A 68 21.79 17.36 -8.96
CA LYS A 68 22.98 18.10 -8.51
C LYS A 68 24.32 17.55 -9.01
N ASN A 69 24.36 16.25 -9.35
CA ASN A 69 25.60 15.61 -9.79
C ASN A 69 25.79 15.72 -11.31
N THR A 70 24.72 15.94 -12.08
CA THR A 70 24.74 15.95 -13.54
C THR A 70 24.50 17.34 -14.13
N SER A 71 23.90 18.26 -13.34
CA SER A 71 23.61 19.62 -13.76
C SER A 71 24.89 20.40 -14.10
N PRO A 72 24.88 21.24 -15.16
CA PRO A 72 25.93 22.24 -15.38
C PRO A 72 26.11 23.23 -14.23
N LEU A 73 25.06 23.37 -13.44
CA LEU A 73 24.88 24.46 -12.50
C LEU A 73 24.88 23.89 -11.08
N ASP A 74 25.23 24.71 -10.09
CA ASP A 74 25.17 24.35 -8.65
C ASP A 74 23.74 24.04 -8.15
N THR A 75 22.75 24.04 -9.05
CA THR A 75 21.32 23.84 -8.77
C THR A 75 20.68 22.97 -9.86
N GLU A 76 19.58 22.30 -9.49
CA GLU A 76 18.80 21.44 -10.39
C GLU A 76 17.93 22.28 -11.31
N TYR A 77 18.04 22.04 -12.63
CA TYR A 77 17.19 22.65 -13.64
C TYR A 77 16.73 21.62 -14.66
N ASP A 78 15.62 21.94 -15.32
CA ASP A 78 15.14 21.21 -16.48
C ASP A 78 15.71 21.86 -17.75
N PHE A 79 16.17 21.03 -18.68
CA PHE A 79 16.75 21.48 -19.94
C PHE A 79 16.04 20.82 -21.12
N ILE A 80 15.95 21.50 -22.25
CA ILE A 80 15.62 20.87 -23.53
C ILE A 80 16.94 20.46 -24.17
N ALA A 81 17.05 19.18 -24.51
CA ALA A 81 18.24 18.61 -25.10
C ALA A 81 17.91 17.74 -26.31
N GLU A 82 18.82 17.70 -27.28
CA GLU A 82 18.78 16.80 -28.42
C GLU A 82 19.68 15.60 -28.14
N VAL A 83 19.17 14.39 -28.33
CA VAL A 83 19.94 13.16 -28.10
C VAL A 83 20.72 12.81 -29.35
N THR A 84 22.04 12.76 -29.20
CA THR A 84 23.01 12.54 -30.30
C THR A 84 23.63 11.15 -30.30
N ASN A 85 23.52 10.42 -29.19
CA ASN A 85 23.96 9.04 -29.07
C ASN A 85 23.33 8.42 -27.81
N VAL A 86 22.99 7.14 -27.86
CA VAL A 86 22.62 6.32 -26.71
C VAL A 86 23.69 5.24 -26.55
N SER A 87 24.28 5.15 -25.36
CA SER A 87 25.40 4.24 -25.12
C SER A 87 24.99 2.78 -25.26
N LEU A 88 25.84 1.99 -25.93
CA LEU A 88 25.70 0.54 -26.07
C LEU A 88 26.34 -0.24 -24.90
N GLN A 89 26.93 0.48 -23.92
CA GLN A 89 27.72 -0.10 -22.84
C GLN A 89 27.26 0.32 -21.46
N ALA A 90 26.56 1.44 -21.35
CA ALA A 90 26.08 2.02 -20.10
C ALA A 90 24.69 2.61 -20.29
N LEU A 91 23.95 2.81 -19.21
CA LEU A 91 22.61 3.42 -19.24
C LEU A 91 22.66 4.95 -19.34
N GLU A 92 23.40 5.44 -20.34
CA GLU A 92 23.74 6.84 -20.55
C GLU A 92 23.49 7.25 -22.01
N ALA A 93 23.35 8.56 -22.22
CA ALA A 93 23.20 9.14 -23.55
C ALA A 93 23.99 10.45 -23.66
N ASP A 94 24.54 10.69 -24.85
CA ASP A 94 25.17 11.95 -25.19
C ASP A 94 24.13 12.91 -25.75
N ILE A 95 24.03 14.07 -25.13
CA ILE A 95 23.04 15.10 -25.44
C ILE A 95 23.71 16.41 -25.82
N ILE A 96 23.04 17.17 -26.68
CA ILE A 96 23.34 18.59 -26.89
C ILE A 96 22.25 19.40 -26.19
N VAL A 97 22.65 20.18 -25.18
CA VAL A 97 21.76 21.10 -24.46
C VAL A 97 21.37 22.25 -25.38
N LYS A 98 20.06 22.39 -25.64
CA LYS A 98 19.50 23.45 -26.51
C LYS A 98 18.95 24.62 -25.71
N SER A 99 18.33 24.34 -24.56
CA SER A 99 17.82 25.40 -23.70
C SER A 99 17.71 25.00 -22.25
N ILE A 100 17.71 25.99 -21.37
CA ILE A 100 17.26 25.85 -19.98
C ILE A 100 15.78 26.24 -19.87
N ILE A 101 15.01 25.50 -19.07
CA ILE A 101 13.62 25.79 -18.76
C ILE A 101 13.60 26.56 -17.43
N VAL A 102 13.09 27.78 -17.46
CA VAL A 102 13.17 28.71 -16.34
C VAL A 102 11.78 29.27 -16.03
N ASP A 103 11.47 29.40 -14.74
CA ASP A 103 10.27 30.11 -14.27
C ASP A 103 10.49 31.64 -14.31
N ASP A 104 9.42 32.42 -14.50
CA ASP A 104 9.46 33.87 -14.73
C ASP A 104 10.22 34.64 -13.62
N GLY A 105 10.32 34.07 -12.41
CA GLY A 105 11.01 34.66 -11.26
C GLY A 105 12.54 34.64 -11.28
N ILE A 106 13.19 33.91 -12.19
CA ILE A 106 14.67 33.73 -12.24
C ILE A 106 15.31 34.56 -13.37
N ALA A 107 14.51 35.37 -14.08
CA ALA A 107 14.95 36.13 -15.26
C ALA A 107 16.14 37.08 -15.04
N HIS A 108 16.46 37.45 -13.80
CA HIS A 108 17.52 38.41 -13.47
C HIS A 108 18.96 37.88 -13.60
N ASN A 109 19.18 36.57 -13.74
CA ASN A 109 20.52 35.96 -13.85
C ASN A 109 20.76 35.20 -15.18
N LEU A 110 19.92 35.45 -16.18
CA LEU A 110 19.92 34.69 -17.45
C LEU A 110 21.24 34.76 -18.23
N ASP A 111 21.91 35.92 -18.26
CA ASP A 111 23.17 36.07 -19.00
C ASP A 111 24.31 35.30 -18.32
N LYS A 112 24.31 35.25 -16.98
CA LYS A 112 25.26 34.47 -16.19
C LYS A 112 25.04 32.96 -16.38
N LEU A 113 23.78 32.52 -16.40
CA LEU A 113 23.41 31.12 -16.66
C LEU A 113 23.81 30.69 -18.08
N LYS A 114 23.67 31.58 -19.06
CA LYS A 114 24.14 31.35 -20.43
C LYS A 114 25.65 31.17 -20.49
N GLU A 115 26.43 32.07 -19.86
CA GLU A 115 27.89 31.95 -19.83
C GLU A 115 28.37 30.65 -19.17
N GLU A 116 27.72 30.21 -18.08
CA GLU A 116 28.06 28.97 -17.37
C GLU A 116 27.77 27.70 -18.19
N ILE A 117 26.75 27.71 -19.06
CA ILE A 117 26.39 26.54 -19.89
C ILE A 117 27.21 26.52 -21.20
N ASN A 118 27.50 27.68 -21.78
CA ASN A 118 28.05 27.82 -23.15
C ASN A 118 29.53 27.40 -23.31
N THR A 119 30.16 26.84 -22.26
CA THR A 119 31.54 26.35 -22.34
C THR A 119 31.61 24.95 -22.95
N GLU A 120 30.57 24.12 -22.78
CA GLU A 120 30.44 22.79 -23.42
C GLU A 120 28.97 22.34 -23.41
N ASN A 121 28.29 22.46 -24.57
CA ASN A 121 26.87 22.12 -24.73
C ASN A 121 26.63 20.62 -24.88
N THR A 122 27.67 19.82 -25.11
CA THR A 122 27.56 18.35 -25.18
C THR A 122 27.79 17.75 -23.81
N ARG A 123 26.95 16.79 -23.41
CA ARG A 123 27.02 16.12 -22.10
C ARG A 123 26.68 14.65 -22.24
N THR A 124 27.36 13.80 -21.49
CA THR A 124 26.90 12.43 -21.23
C THR A 124 26.07 12.45 -19.95
N VAL A 125 24.83 11.97 -20.02
CA VAL A 125 23.89 11.98 -18.89
C VAL A 125 23.19 10.63 -18.75
N PRO A 126 22.72 10.27 -17.54
CA PRO A 126 21.95 9.05 -17.35
C PRO A 126 20.66 9.06 -18.18
N LEU A 127 20.35 7.97 -18.87
CA LEU A 127 19.09 7.82 -19.61
C LEU A 127 17.86 8.03 -18.71
N THR A 128 17.97 7.64 -17.44
CA THR A 128 16.92 7.81 -16.44
C THR A 128 16.67 9.27 -16.04
N GLU A 129 17.42 10.25 -16.55
CA GLU A 129 17.13 11.68 -16.38
C GLU A 129 16.42 12.29 -17.62
N LEU A 130 16.35 11.57 -18.74
CA LEU A 130 15.80 12.05 -20.01
C LEU A 130 14.31 11.70 -20.16
N HIS A 131 13.47 12.69 -20.41
CA HIS A 131 12.04 12.50 -20.71
C HIS A 131 11.76 12.84 -22.17
N VAL A 132 11.37 11.86 -22.98
CA VAL A 132 11.15 12.02 -24.42
C VAL A 132 10.05 13.06 -24.69
N VAL A 133 10.37 14.06 -25.51
CA VAL A 133 9.43 15.10 -25.97
C VAL A 133 8.50 14.52 -27.03
N SER A 134 7.19 14.80 -26.91
CA SER A 134 6.16 14.33 -27.84
C SER A 134 5.58 15.45 -28.72
N GLU A 135 5.89 16.72 -28.43
CA GLU A 135 5.26 17.90 -29.07
C GLU A 135 5.46 17.98 -30.59
N ASP A 136 6.54 17.39 -31.11
CA ASP A 136 6.88 17.39 -32.53
C ASP A 136 6.82 15.98 -33.17
N ASP A 137 6.40 14.95 -32.41
CA ASP A 137 6.40 13.54 -32.85
C ASP A 137 4.99 13.07 -33.21
N PHE A 138 4.46 13.60 -34.31
CA PHE A 138 3.09 13.34 -34.75
C PHE A 138 2.80 11.88 -35.09
N GLU A 139 3.82 11.10 -35.46
CA GLU A 139 3.71 9.68 -35.84
C GLU A 139 4.01 8.73 -34.68
N THR A 140 4.21 9.25 -33.47
CA THR A 140 4.55 8.49 -32.26
C THR A 140 5.80 7.62 -32.40
N GLN A 141 6.77 8.07 -33.21
CA GLN A 141 7.96 7.31 -33.57
C GLN A 141 8.81 6.97 -32.33
N PHE A 142 8.85 7.86 -31.35
CA PHE A 142 9.67 7.72 -30.13
C PHE A 142 8.88 7.23 -28.92
N GLU A 143 7.63 6.79 -29.09
CA GLU A 143 6.82 6.27 -27.98
C GLU A 143 7.49 5.06 -27.31
N LYS A 144 8.03 4.14 -28.12
CA LYS A 144 8.76 2.97 -27.61
C LYS A 144 10.03 3.34 -26.85
N THR A 145 10.76 4.37 -27.33
CA THR A 145 11.90 4.94 -26.62
C THR A 145 11.48 5.45 -25.24
N ALA A 146 10.37 6.18 -25.16
CA ALA A 146 9.85 6.69 -23.90
C ALA A 146 9.47 5.57 -22.93
N ILE A 147 8.78 4.53 -23.43
CA ILE A 147 8.38 3.36 -22.65
C ILE A 147 9.61 2.61 -22.11
N ALA A 148 10.61 2.35 -22.94
CA ALA A 148 11.81 1.62 -22.55
C ALA A 148 12.60 2.36 -21.46
N ILE A 149 12.79 3.67 -21.60
CA ILE A 149 13.44 4.51 -20.59
C ILE A 149 12.64 4.50 -19.28
N GLU A 150 11.31 4.52 -19.35
CA GLU A 150 10.47 4.49 -18.15
C GLU A 150 10.54 3.15 -17.40
N TYR A 151 10.69 2.02 -18.10
CA TYR A 151 10.98 0.73 -17.47
C TYR A 151 12.28 0.78 -16.65
N VAL A 152 13.37 1.27 -17.26
CA VAL A 152 14.66 1.43 -16.56
C VAL A 152 14.50 2.34 -15.33
N ARG A 153 13.84 3.49 -15.52
CA ARG A 153 13.62 4.48 -14.45
C ARG A 153 12.81 3.91 -13.28
N ILE A 154 11.69 3.24 -13.56
CA ILE A 154 10.85 2.62 -12.51
C ILE A 154 11.65 1.55 -11.78
N PHE A 155 12.44 0.74 -12.50
CA PHE A 155 13.22 -0.31 -11.88
C PHE A 155 14.20 0.24 -10.84
N PHE A 156 15.12 1.11 -11.24
CA PHE A 156 16.15 1.63 -10.34
C PHE A 156 15.58 2.52 -9.24
N LYS A 157 14.46 3.21 -9.50
CA LYS A 157 13.84 4.11 -8.51
C LYS A 157 12.92 3.41 -7.51
N HIS A 158 12.26 2.32 -7.91
CA HIS A 158 11.17 1.74 -7.13
C HIS A 158 11.29 0.23 -6.87
N ILE A 159 12.01 -0.52 -7.69
CA ILE A 159 12.08 -1.99 -7.62
C ILE A 159 13.43 -2.47 -7.07
N CYS A 160 14.53 -1.87 -7.50
CA CYS A 160 15.86 -2.11 -6.92
C CYS A 160 15.87 -1.73 -5.43
N ARG A 161 16.64 -2.47 -4.62
CA ARG A 161 16.89 -2.15 -3.22
C ARG A 161 18.32 -1.69 -3.01
N PRO A 162 18.58 -0.87 -1.98
CA PRO A 162 19.92 -0.36 -1.72
C PRO A 162 20.96 -1.45 -1.48
N TRP A 163 20.56 -2.56 -0.86
CA TRP A 163 21.42 -3.68 -0.50
C TRP A 163 21.53 -4.77 -1.58
N ASP A 164 20.79 -4.66 -2.70
CA ASP A 164 20.85 -5.68 -3.76
C ASP A 164 22.28 -5.88 -4.30
N SER A 165 23.10 -4.82 -4.30
CA SER A 165 24.50 -4.87 -4.72
C SER A 165 25.42 -5.56 -3.74
N GLU A 166 25.15 -5.45 -2.43
CA GLU A 166 25.99 -6.07 -1.40
C GLU A 166 25.72 -7.58 -1.30
N GLU A 167 24.48 -8.00 -1.57
CA GLU A 167 24.05 -9.40 -1.51
C GLU A 167 24.16 -10.15 -2.83
N GLU A 168 24.50 -9.44 -3.91
CA GLU A 168 24.49 -9.98 -5.26
C GLU A 168 23.14 -10.64 -5.60
N THR A 169 22.06 -9.90 -5.34
CA THR A 169 20.68 -10.42 -5.45
C THR A 169 20.40 -10.93 -6.86
N VAL A 170 19.84 -12.14 -6.95
CA VAL A 170 19.34 -12.71 -8.21
C VAL A 170 17.86 -12.38 -8.38
N TYR A 171 17.50 -11.68 -9.46
CA TYR A 171 16.14 -11.22 -9.72
C TYR A 171 15.24 -12.34 -10.25
N THR A 172 14.76 -13.19 -9.36
CA THR A 172 13.75 -14.21 -9.70
C THR A 172 12.36 -13.57 -9.90
N GLU A 173 11.47 -14.28 -10.59
CA GLU A 173 10.07 -13.84 -10.76
C GLU A 173 9.40 -13.58 -9.39
N GLU A 174 9.72 -14.35 -8.34
CA GLU A 174 9.14 -14.18 -7.00
C GLU A 174 9.57 -12.85 -6.35
N ILE A 175 10.85 -12.49 -6.45
CA ILE A 175 11.37 -11.21 -5.95
C ILE A 175 10.75 -10.06 -6.73
N LEU A 176 10.77 -10.14 -8.06
CA LEU A 176 10.18 -9.11 -8.94
C LEU A 176 8.71 -8.92 -8.62
N LYS A 177 7.94 -10.01 -8.54
CA LYS A 177 6.51 -10.00 -8.20
C LYS A 177 6.24 -9.32 -6.87
N SER A 178 6.98 -9.67 -5.82
CA SER A 178 6.78 -9.13 -4.47
C SER A 178 7.05 -7.62 -4.42
N ARG A 179 8.16 -7.18 -5.05
CA ARG A 179 8.57 -5.78 -5.09
C ARG A 179 7.68 -4.93 -5.99
N LEU A 180 7.26 -5.47 -7.13
CA LEU A 180 6.28 -4.84 -8.02
C LEU A 180 4.92 -4.69 -7.34
N GLN A 181 4.46 -5.73 -6.63
CA GLN A 181 3.19 -5.67 -5.94
C GLN A 181 3.21 -4.57 -4.87
N LEU A 182 4.32 -4.44 -4.13
CA LEU A 182 4.49 -3.34 -3.19
C LEU A 182 4.46 -1.97 -3.90
N TYR A 183 5.13 -1.83 -5.05
CA TYR A 183 5.09 -0.60 -5.84
C TYR A 183 3.65 -0.23 -6.25
N PHE A 184 2.88 -1.18 -6.77
CA PHE A 184 1.48 -0.96 -7.16
C PHE A 184 0.59 -0.63 -5.96
N ASP A 185 0.76 -1.32 -4.83
CA ASP A 185 0.00 -1.04 -3.61
C ASP A 185 0.29 0.38 -3.09
N MET A 186 1.53 0.86 -3.19
CA MET A 186 1.90 2.24 -2.86
C MET A 186 1.34 3.25 -3.88
N LYS A 187 1.46 2.96 -5.19
CA LYS A 187 0.98 3.82 -6.28
C LYS A 187 -0.54 4.01 -6.24
N ASN A 188 -1.27 2.93 -5.97
CA ASN A 188 -2.74 2.90 -5.94
C ASN A 188 -3.32 3.29 -4.57
N ASN A 189 -2.47 3.74 -3.62
CA ASN A 189 -2.87 4.09 -2.24
C ASN A 189 -3.63 2.98 -1.50
N VAL A 190 -3.30 1.71 -1.79
CA VAL A 190 -3.80 0.56 -1.02
C VAL A 190 -3.24 0.58 0.41
N LEU A 191 -2.02 1.10 0.56
CA LEU A 191 -1.35 1.20 1.86
C LEU A 191 -1.60 2.55 2.55
N PRO A 192 -1.73 2.58 3.89
CA PRO A 192 -1.78 3.81 4.66
C PRO A 192 -0.57 4.71 4.39
N LYS A 193 -0.80 6.03 4.31
CA LYS A 193 0.27 7.03 4.05
C LYS A 193 1.43 6.94 5.03
N THR A 194 1.16 6.62 6.30
CA THR A 194 2.15 6.38 7.37
C THR A 194 3.09 5.23 7.04
N MET A 195 2.56 4.12 6.53
CA MET A 195 3.34 2.96 6.08
C MET A 195 4.17 3.31 4.84
N ILE A 196 3.58 4.00 3.85
CA ILE A 196 4.30 4.45 2.66
C ILE A 196 5.49 5.32 3.07
N SER A 197 5.30 6.26 4.00
CA SER A 197 6.37 7.08 4.55
C SER A 197 7.44 6.24 5.27
N LYS A 198 7.04 5.20 6.01
CA LYS A 198 7.97 4.31 6.69
C LYS A 198 8.81 3.49 5.70
N ILE A 199 8.19 2.92 4.67
CA ILE A 199 8.88 2.20 3.57
C ILE A 199 9.91 3.12 2.92
N LYS A 200 9.49 4.34 2.53
CA LYS A 200 10.40 5.32 1.93
C LYS A 200 11.55 5.68 2.87
N SER A 201 11.29 5.81 4.17
CA SER A 201 12.32 6.06 5.19
C SER A 201 13.31 4.91 5.32
N ILE A 202 12.85 3.65 5.28
CA ILE A 202 13.72 2.46 5.33
C ILE A 202 14.65 2.44 4.11
N LEU A 203 14.10 2.64 2.91
CA LEU A 203 14.89 2.64 1.67
C LEU A 203 15.88 3.80 1.62
N LYS A 204 15.48 5.00 2.08
CA LYS A 204 16.35 6.17 2.16
C LYS A 204 17.52 5.92 3.13
N GLU A 205 17.23 5.35 4.30
CA GLU A 205 18.26 5.03 5.29
C GLU A 205 19.20 3.91 4.80
N GLY A 206 18.65 2.87 4.16
CA GLY A 206 19.47 1.82 3.54
C GLY A 206 20.42 2.39 2.47
N SER A 207 19.93 3.31 1.63
CA SER A 207 20.76 3.99 0.63
C SER A 207 21.88 4.82 1.27
N ARG A 208 21.60 5.47 2.40
CA ARG A 208 22.61 6.23 3.16
C ARG A 208 23.70 5.31 3.70
N ILE A 209 23.30 4.20 4.34
CA ILE A 209 24.24 3.22 4.92
C ILE A 209 25.12 2.59 3.84
N VAL A 210 24.53 2.16 2.71
CA VAL A 210 25.31 1.57 1.60
C VAL A 210 26.29 2.59 1.00
N LYS A 211 25.88 3.86 0.86
CA LYS A 211 26.81 4.92 0.43
C LYS A 211 27.96 5.11 1.41
N GLU A 212 27.67 5.10 2.72
CA GLU A 212 28.69 5.22 3.77
C GLU A 212 29.66 4.04 3.77
N LEU A 213 29.16 2.81 3.63
CA LEU A 213 30.00 1.62 3.47
C LEU A 213 30.94 1.72 2.26
N LYS A 214 30.43 2.17 1.10
CA LYS A 214 31.25 2.36 -0.10
C LYS A 214 32.35 3.42 0.10
N MET A 215 32.06 4.51 0.81
CA MET A 215 33.09 5.53 1.14
C MET A 215 34.16 4.94 2.05
N LEU A 216 33.77 4.23 3.12
CA LEU A 216 34.71 3.56 4.03
C LEU A 216 35.60 2.55 3.31
N TYR A 217 35.05 1.71 2.43
CA TYR A 217 35.85 0.78 1.64
C TYR A 217 36.83 1.48 0.71
N THR A 218 36.43 2.61 0.14
CA THR A 218 37.33 3.42 -0.71
C THR A 218 38.47 4.01 0.11
N GLU A 219 38.17 4.57 1.29
CA GLU A 219 39.16 5.14 2.21
C GLU A 219 40.14 4.07 2.72
N MET A 220 39.65 2.88 3.05
CA MET A 220 40.48 1.73 3.45
C MET A 220 41.38 1.23 2.30
N GLN A 221 40.91 1.25 1.05
CA GLN A 221 41.70 0.84 -0.12
C GLN A 221 42.79 1.84 -0.52
N VAL A 222 42.61 3.14 -0.23
CA VAL A 222 43.58 4.19 -0.56
C VAL A 222 44.73 4.25 0.45
N SER A 223 44.59 3.60 1.61
CA SER A 223 45.62 3.50 2.65
C SER A 223 46.68 2.43 2.32
N ASP A 224 47.37 2.57 1.19
CA ASP A 224 48.48 1.71 0.72
C ASP A 224 49.79 1.88 1.53
N SER A 225 49.80 2.70 2.58
CA SER A 225 50.87 2.69 3.59
C SER A 225 50.68 1.49 4.51
N GLU A 226 51.75 0.88 5.02
CA GLU A 226 51.76 -0.26 5.96
C GLU A 226 51.06 -0.03 7.32
N SER A 227 50.08 0.88 7.40
CA SER A 227 49.13 1.04 8.48
C SER A 227 48.18 -0.15 8.50
N GLU A 228 48.16 -0.87 9.63
CA GLU A 228 47.16 -1.87 9.97
C GLU A 228 45.75 -1.30 9.72
N ILE A 229 44.85 -2.13 9.18
CA ILE A 229 43.43 -1.78 9.00
C ILE A 229 42.94 -1.19 10.33
N ASN A 230 42.50 0.07 10.30
CA ASN A 230 42.04 0.77 11.49
C ASN A 230 40.88 0.00 12.13
N GLU A 231 41.09 -0.47 13.37
CA GLU A 231 40.12 -1.27 14.11
C GLU A 231 38.78 -0.53 14.26
N ASP A 232 38.83 0.81 14.37
CA ASP A 232 37.65 1.66 14.46
C ASP A 232 36.83 1.66 13.16
N ASP A 233 37.48 1.71 11.99
CA ASP A 233 36.79 1.69 10.69
C ASP A 233 36.19 0.31 10.39
N LEU A 234 36.89 -0.75 10.78
CA LEU A 234 36.36 -2.11 10.73
C LEU A 234 35.13 -2.23 11.62
N MET A 235 35.19 -1.73 12.86
CA MET A 235 34.07 -1.80 13.79
C MET A 235 32.87 -0.96 13.34
N HIS A 236 33.13 0.21 12.75
CA HIS A 236 32.10 1.05 12.16
C HIS A 236 31.42 0.34 10.98
N SER A 237 32.19 -0.29 10.08
CA SER A 237 31.64 -1.05 8.95
C SER A 237 30.75 -2.21 9.39
N LEU A 238 31.13 -2.94 10.45
CA LEU A 238 30.32 -4.02 11.03
C LEU A 238 29.03 -3.49 11.66
N THR A 239 29.10 -2.33 12.31
CA THR A 239 27.92 -1.66 12.88
C THR A 239 26.93 -1.24 11.79
N LEU A 240 27.44 -0.68 10.68
CA LEU A 240 26.64 -0.29 9.52
C LEU A 240 26.00 -1.51 8.85
N ARG A 241 26.74 -2.61 8.63
CA ARG A 241 26.19 -3.87 8.09
C ARG A 241 25.06 -4.43 8.96
N LYS A 242 25.26 -4.49 10.28
CA LYS A 242 24.22 -4.94 11.21
C LYS A 242 22.97 -4.05 11.18
N LYS A 243 23.12 -2.74 10.95
CA LYS A 243 21.98 -1.84 10.75
C LYS A 243 21.29 -2.11 9.40
N LEU A 244 22.06 -2.36 8.35
CA LEU A 244 21.55 -2.69 7.02
C LEU A 244 20.72 -3.98 7.03
N GLU A 245 21.24 -5.07 7.64
CA GLU A 245 20.53 -6.34 7.83
C GLU A 245 19.18 -6.15 8.54
N LYS A 246 19.14 -5.29 9.57
CA LYS A 246 17.88 -4.95 10.27
C LYS A 246 16.89 -4.21 9.39
N LEU A 247 17.35 -3.34 8.49
CA LEU A 247 16.48 -2.62 7.55
C LEU A 247 15.95 -3.54 6.46
N GLN A 248 16.80 -4.44 5.96
CA GLN A 248 16.44 -5.47 5.01
C GLN A 248 15.36 -6.39 5.56
N ALA A 249 15.57 -6.99 6.75
CA ALA A 249 14.58 -7.88 7.37
C ALA A 249 13.21 -7.16 7.53
N LYS A 250 13.23 -5.88 7.90
CA LYS A 250 12.00 -5.06 7.97
C LYS A 250 11.36 -4.87 6.60
N MET A 251 12.16 -4.67 5.55
CA MET A 251 11.66 -4.49 4.19
C MET A 251 11.11 -5.78 3.59
N GLU A 252 11.76 -6.93 3.80
CA GLU A 252 11.28 -8.25 3.36
C GLU A 252 9.89 -8.58 3.94
N MET A 253 9.69 -8.27 5.22
CA MET A 253 8.37 -8.38 5.87
C MET A 253 7.32 -7.48 5.19
N LEU A 254 7.71 -6.26 4.81
CA LEU A 254 6.83 -5.30 4.14
C LEU A 254 6.62 -5.63 2.67
N GLU A 255 7.49 -6.40 2.01
CA GLU A 255 7.33 -6.85 0.63
C GLU A 255 6.39 -8.04 0.53
N ASN A 256 6.45 -8.93 1.52
CA ASN A 256 5.53 -10.06 1.60
C ASN A 256 4.09 -9.55 1.84
N PRO A 257 3.17 -9.74 0.88
CA PRO A 257 1.82 -9.18 0.98
C PRO A 257 1.02 -9.73 2.17
N VAL A 258 1.31 -10.96 2.62
CA VAL A 258 0.64 -11.55 3.79
C VAL A 258 1.12 -10.88 5.06
N ILE A 259 2.45 -10.83 5.27
CA ILE A 259 3.04 -10.21 6.46
C ILE A 259 2.71 -8.72 6.49
N ARG A 260 2.81 -8.03 5.35
CA ARG A 260 2.38 -6.64 5.18
C ARG A 260 0.93 -6.44 5.61
N THR A 261 0.01 -7.36 5.32
CA THR A 261 -1.39 -7.23 5.79
C THR A 261 -1.48 -7.23 7.31
N PHE A 262 -0.70 -8.07 8.00
CA PHE A 262 -0.64 -8.06 9.47
C PHE A 262 0.02 -6.81 10.03
N VAL A 263 1.10 -6.32 9.39
CA VAL A 263 1.79 -5.09 9.79
C VAL A 263 0.92 -3.85 9.49
N THR A 264 0.15 -3.87 8.41
CA THR A 264 -0.74 -2.77 8.01
C THR A 264 -1.76 -2.47 9.09
N LYS A 265 -2.29 -3.50 9.78
CA LYS A 265 -3.16 -3.33 10.94
C LYS A 265 -2.56 -2.43 12.05
N LYS A 266 -1.24 -2.25 12.12
CA LYS A 266 -0.53 -1.35 13.05
C LYS A 266 -0.30 0.07 12.50
N TYR A 267 -0.22 0.25 11.17
CA TYR A 267 0.07 1.53 10.53
C TYR A 267 -1.17 2.22 9.93
N THR A 268 -2.25 1.48 9.66
CA THR A 268 -3.60 2.05 9.73
C THR A 268 -3.72 2.61 11.15
N PRO A 269 -4.17 3.85 11.35
CA PRO A 269 -4.19 4.44 12.69
C PRO A 269 -5.09 3.63 13.63
N ALA A 270 -4.50 2.63 14.29
CA ALA A 270 -4.89 2.22 15.61
C ALA A 270 -4.68 3.45 16.48
N ARG A 271 -5.74 4.26 16.64
CA ARG A 271 -5.78 5.27 17.71
C ARG A 271 -5.36 4.55 18.97
N SER A 272 -4.27 5.01 19.54
CA SER A 272 -3.59 4.39 20.66
C SER A 272 -4.59 3.89 21.71
N LEU A 273 -4.48 2.61 22.08
CA LEU A 273 -5.02 1.98 23.28
C LEU A 273 -4.40 2.59 24.57
N LYS A 274 -4.33 3.92 24.63
CA LYS A 274 -3.86 4.71 25.77
C LYS A 274 -4.82 5.87 26.07
N LYS A 275 -6.13 5.67 25.93
CA LYS A 275 -7.09 6.42 26.74
C LYS A 275 -7.35 5.60 27.99
N GLN A 276 -7.09 6.19 29.15
CA GLN A 276 -7.38 5.58 30.45
C GLN A 276 -8.82 5.05 30.47
N PRO A 277 -9.10 3.92 31.14
CA PRO A 277 -10.47 3.43 31.27
C PRO A 277 -11.36 4.50 31.91
N LYS A 278 -12.46 4.88 31.24
CA LYS A 278 -13.52 5.68 31.86
C LYS A 278 -14.07 4.88 33.05
N SER A 279 -14.33 5.54 34.18
CA SER A 279 -14.73 4.91 35.44
C SER A 279 -16.11 4.23 35.41
N ALA A 280 -16.92 4.43 34.36
CA ALA A 280 -18.28 3.91 34.22
C ALA A 280 -18.73 3.85 32.74
N PRO A 281 -19.63 2.92 32.38
CA PRO A 281 -20.21 2.84 31.04
C PRO A 281 -21.12 4.05 30.73
N VAL A 282 -21.01 4.54 29.50
CA VAL A 282 -21.69 5.71 28.95
C VAL A 282 -22.75 5.27 27.94
N THR A 283 -23.90 5.92 27.94
CA THR A 283 -24.94 5.73 26.92
C THR A 283 -24.95 6.95 26.01
N TYR A 284 -24.54 6.75 24.75
CA TYR A 284 -24.60 7.75 23.71
C TYR A 284 -26.02 7.81 23.13
N VAL A 285 -26.56 9.02 23.07
CA VAL A 285 -27.88 9.32 22.52
C VAL A 285 -27.65 10.15 21.26
N VAL A 286 -27.95 9.57 20.11
CA VAL A 286 -27.75 10.21 18.81
C VAL A 286 -29.08 10.72 18.28
N ALA A 287 -29.20 12.03 18.08
CA ALA A 287 -30.38 12.65 17.47
C ALA A 287 -30.00 13.94 16.72
N LYS A 288 -30.69 14.25 15.61
CA LYS A 288 -30.53 15.56 14.97
C LYS A 288 -30.99 16.71 15.86
N GLU A 289 -32.04 16.47 16.63
CA GLU A 289 -32.60 17.43 17.60
C GLU A 289 -32.92 16.70 18.90
N PHE A 290 -32.59 17.31 20.03
CA PHE A 290 -32.86 16.76 21.36
C PHE A 290 -34.11 17.43 21.95
N SER A 291 -35.25 16.73 21.89
CA SER A 291 -36.48 17.17 22.55
C SER A 291 -36.57 16.60 23.97
N LYS A 292 -37.40 17.23 24.81
CA LYS A 292 -37.64 16.76 26.18
C LYS A 292 -38.18 15.32 26.20
N ASP A 293 -39.01 14.96 25.22
CA ASP A 293 -39.58 13.63 25.07
C ASP A 293 -38.52 12.56 24.75
N ILE A 294 -37.47 12.91 23.98
CA ILE A 294 -36.35 12.01 23.69
C ILE A 294 -35.56 11.72 24.96
N VAL A 295 -35.27 12.75 25.76
CA VAL A 295 -34.55 12.59 27.02
C VAL A 295 -35.37 11.77 28.02
N GLU A 296 -36.67 12.02 28.15
CA GLU A 296 -37.59 11.26 29.02
C GLU A 296 -37.69 9.78 28.59
N LYS A 297 -37.68 9.49 27.29
CA LYS A 297 -37.62 8.10 26.77
C LYS A 297 -36.30 7.41 27.10
N VAL A 298 -35.15 8.04 26.90
CA VAL A 298 -33.85 7.44 27.24
C VAL A 298 -33.76 7.12 28.73
N LEU A 299 -34.22 8.05 29.58
CA LEU A 299 -34.25 7.85 31.04
C LEU A 299 -35.21 6.73 31.49
N SER A 300 -36.21 6.39 30.66
CA SER A 300 -37.11 5.25 30.92
C SER A 300 -36.54 3.91 30.48
N LEU A 301 -35.58 3.92 29.54
CA LEU A 301 -34.92 2.73 28.99
C LEU A 301 -33.69 2.32 29.82
N GLU A 302 -32.98 3.28 30.42
CA GLU A 302 -31.75 3.04 31.18
C GLU A 302 -31.73 3.83 32.50
N SER A 303 -31.46 3.14 33.61
CA SER A 303 -31.55 3.74 34.95
C SER A 303 -30.20 4.12 35.57
N THR A 304 -29.05 3.71 35.01
CA THR A 304 -27.76 3.73 35.74
C THR A 304 -26.50 4.06 34.91
N SER A 305 -26.59 4.81 33.81
CA SER A 305 -25.42 5.20 33.00
C SER A 305 -25.28 6.72 32.83
N VAL A 306 -24.06 7.17 32.57
CA VAL A 306 -23.77 8.56 32.15
C VAL A 306 -24.28 8.73 30.72
N LEU A 307 -25.07 9.77 30.43
CA LEU A 307 -25.56 10.04 29.08
C LEU A 307 -24.65 11.03 28.35
N GLU A 308 -24.24 10.71 27.12
CA GLU A 308 -23.58 11.62 26.19
C GLU A 308 -24.46 11.82 24.95
N PHE A 309 -24.63 13.06 24.47
CA PHE A 309 -25.55 13.40 23.39
C PHE A 309 -24.77 13.81 22.15
N GLU A 310 -25.04 13.16 21.01
CA GLU A 310 -24.31 13.37 19.77
C GLU A 310 -25.26 13.61 18.58
N HIS A 311 -24.89 14.49 17.65
CA HIS A 311 -25.76 14.79 16.49
C HIS A 311 -25.51 13.88 15.28
N ASN A 312 -24.41 13.13 15.30
CA ASN A 312 -24.00 12.26 14.20
C ASN A 312 -23.59 10.87 14.75
N PRO A 313 -24.15 9.76 14.22
CA PRO A 313 -23.79 8.41 14.60
C PRO A 313 -22.29 8.14 14.53
N GLU A 314 -21.59 8.67 13.52
CA GLU A 314 -20.15 8.52 13.33
C GLU A 314 -19.35 9.01 14.54
N ILE A 315 -19.80 10.07 15.20
CA ILE A 315 -19.14 10.62 16.39
C ILE A 315 -19.38 9.71 17.60
N ALA A 316 -20.61 9.21 17.77
CA ALA A 316 -20.94 8.27 18.83
C ALA A 316 -20.15 6.95 18.70
N PHE A 317 -20.05 6.41 17.50
CA PHE A 317 -19.20 5.24 17.21
C PHE A 317 -17.70 5.52 17.45
N LYS A 318 -17.22 6.75 17.20
CA LYS A 318 -15.84 7.17 17.49
C LYS A 318 -15.54 7.34 18.98
N HIS A 319 -16.55 7.59 19.81
CA HIS A 319 -16.40 7.88 21.23
C HIS A 319 -16.69 6.68 22.14
N SER A 320 -17.46 5.70 21.65
CA SER A 320 -17.86 4.51 22.43
C SER A 320 -16.69 3.60 22.82
N THR A 321 -16.80 3.05 24.03
CA THR A 321 -15.88 2.09 24.67
C THR A 321 -16.65 0.87 25.21
N VAL A 322 -15.95 -0.15 25.73
CA VAL A 322 -16.57 -1.39 26.24
C VAL A 322 -17.60 -1.10 27.34
N GLY A 323 -18.83 -1.61 27.14
CA GLY A 323 -19.95 -1.43 28.06
C GLY A 323 -20.85 -0.23 27.76
N ASP A 324 -20.46 0.60 26.79
CA ASP A 324 -21.25 1.74 26.34
C ASP A 324 -22.43 1.29 25.46
N LYS A 325 -23.51 2.06 25.49
CA LYS A 325 -24.72 1.83 24.68
C LYS A 325 -24.88 2.98 23.70
N ILE A 326 -25.32 2.73 22.47
CA ILE A 326 -25.62 3.79 21.50
C ILE A 326 -27.08 3.67 21.09
N PHE A 327 -27.88 4.69 21.40
CA PHE A 327 -29.24 4.84 20.92
C PHE A 327 -29.27 5.85 19.79
N ILE A 328 -29.69 5.43 18.60
CA ILE A 328 -29.87 6.33 17.47
C ILE A 328 -31.36 6.57 17.31
N PHE A 329 -31.76 7.84 17.42
CA PHE A 329 -33.15 8.27 17.30
C PHE A 329 -33.53 8.52 15.84
N PRO A 330 -34.83 8.50 15.51
CA PRO A 330 -35.29 8.66 14.13
C PRO A 330 -34.72 9.90 13.44
N GLY A 331 -34.17 9.70 12.25
CA GLY A 331 -33.53 10.75 11.45
C GLY A 331 -32.87 10.18 10.19
N ILE A 332 -32.55 11.07 9.25
CA ILE A 332 -31.75 10.76 8.06
C ILE A 332 -30.31 11.14 8.34
N TYR A 333 -29.43 10.17 8.54
CA TYR A 333 -28.02 10.44 8.84
C TYR A 333 -27.18 10.22 7.59
N GLU A 334 -26.55 11.30 7.13
CA GLU A 334 -25.53 11.23 6.07
C GLU A 334 -24.19 10.90 6.73
N CYS A 335 -23.62 9.76 6.37
CA CYS A 335 -22.36 9.28 6.91
C CYS A 335 -21.37 9.08 5.76
N ASP A 336 -20.26 9.82 5.77
CA ASP A 336 -19.21 9.68 4.74
C ASP A 336 -18.54 8.29 4.82
N ASN A 337 -18.38 7.78 6.04
CA ASN A 337 -17.92 6.43 6.36
C ASN A 337 -18.27 6.13 7.82
N LEU A 338 -19.00 5.04 8.13
CA LEU A 338 -19.21 4.61 9.53
C LEU A 338 -17.91 4.11 10.19
N GLY A 339 -16.84 3.96 9.39
CA GLY A 339 -15.51 3.53 9.83
C GLY A 339 -15.48 2.04 10.14
N TRP A 340 -14.29 1.45 10.05
CA TRP A 340 -14.05 0.16 10.66
C TRP A 340 -14.15 0.32 12.19
N LEU A 341 -14.94 -0.51 12.86
CA LEU A 341 -14.94 -0.61 14.32
C LEU A 341 -13.53 -1.05 14.79
N GLU A 342 -12.71 -0.09 15.25
CA GLU A 342 -11.24 -0.20 15.30
C GLU A 342 -10.59 -0.07 16.68
N CYS A 343 -11.29 -0.43 17.76
CA CYS A 343 -10.74 -0.89 19.05
C CYS A 343 -11.80 -1.78 19.71
N ASP A 344 -11.47 -2.54 20.77
CA ASP A 344 -12.45 -3.35 21.52
C ASP A 344 -13.70 -2.53 21.90
N ILE A 345 -14.72 -2.58 21.06
CA ILE A 345 -15.92 -3.29 21.46
C ILE A 345 -15.64 -4.70 20.95
N SER A 346 -15.09 -5.56 21.82
CA SER A 346 -15.50 -6.94 21.67
C SER A 346 -17.02 -6.87 21.81
N VAL A 347 -17.75 -7.15 20.74
CA VAL A 347 -19.14 -7.59 20.92
C VAL A 347 -19.06 -9.05 21.38
N GLN A 348 -18.23 -9.32 22.38
CA GLN A 348 -18.43 -10.45 23.26
C GLN A 348 -19.59 -10.04 24.17
N GLY A 349 -20.78 -10.05 23.57
CA GLY A 349 -22.07 -9.71 24.14
C GLY A 349 -22.20 -8.33 24.77
N VAL A 350 -22.46 -7.28 23.99
CA VAL A 350 -23.50 -6.27 24.32
C VAL A 350 -24.13 -5.77 23.01
N GLU A 351 -25.44 -5.89 22.91
CA GLU A 351 -26.32 -5.69 21.74
C GLU A 351 -26.27 -4.27 21.15
N ALA A 352 -25.98 -4.13 19.85
CA ALA A 352 -26.19 -2.88 19.11
C ALA A 352 -27.59 -2.89 18.47
N SER A 353 -28.42 -1.87 18.71
CA SER A 353 -29.79 -1.78 18.20
C SER A 353 -30.01 -0.50 17.39
N LEU A 354 -30.26 -0.63 16.08
CA LEU A 354 -30.84 0.44 15.27
C LEU A 354 -32.36 0.31 15.30
N GLU A 355 -33.07 1.35 15.73
CA GLU A 355 -34.54 1.35 15.73
C GLU A 355 -35.07 2.62 15.05
N ASN A 356 -36.00 2.48 14.11
CA ASN A 356 -36.64 3.61 13.41
C ASN A 356 -35.66 4.56 12.67
N CYS A 357 -34.54 4.05 12.16
CA CYS A 357 -33.46 4.85 11.57
C CYS A 357 -33.39 4.71 10.05
N THR A 358 -32.89 5.74 9.35
CA THR A 358 -32.49 5.62 7.93
C THR A 358 -31.01 5.96 7.77
N VAL A 359 -30.22 4.97 7.35
CA VAL A 359 -28.82 5.11 6.96
C VAL A 359 -28.78 5.23 5.43
N ALA A 360 -28.25 6.33 4.91
CA ALA A 360 -28.26 6.60 3.47
C ALA A 360 -26.93 7.19 2.96
N ASN A 361 -26.66 7.01 1.66
CA ASN A 361 -25.60 7.66 0.89
C ASN A 361 -24.16 7.34 1.35
N SER A 362 -23.89 6.10 1.77
CA SER A 362 -22.52 5.70 2.14
C SER A 362 -21.59 5.67 0.91
N ILE A 363 -20.39 6.25 1.06
CA ILE A 363 -19.35 6.28 0.01
C ILE A 363 -18.74 4.88 -0.22
N GLU A 364 -18.89 3.96 0.74
CA GLU A 364 -18.47 2.55 0.65
C GLU A 364 -19.63 1.59 0.96
N ASP A 365 -19.57 0.82 2.06
CA ASP A 365 -20.67 -0.03 2.53
C ASP A 365 -21.52 0.71 3.58
N GLY A 366 -22.80 0.33 3.71
CA GLY A 366 -23.71 0.92 4.69
C GLY A 366 -23.32 0.59 6.13
N VAL A 367 -23.27 -0.71 6.48
CA VAL A 367 -22.87 -1.20 7.80
C VAL A 367 -21.78 -2.25 7.65
N GLN A 368 -20.72 -2.19 8.46
CA GLN A 368 -19.64 -3.19 8.45
C GLN A 368 -19.56 -3.91 9.81
N MET A 369 -19.57 -5.24 9.79
CA MET A 369 -19.55 -6.12 10.94
C MET A 369 -18.33 -7.04 10.90
N ARG A 370 -17.73 -7.30 12.06
CA ARG A 370 -16.69 -8.32 12.24
C ARG A 370 -17.28 -9.63 12.78
N SER A 371 -16.51 -10.71 12.64
CA SER A 371 -16.81 -11.99 13.28
C SER A 371 -17.05 -11.81 14.79
N LEU A 372 -17.97 -12.61 15.34
CA LEU A 372 -18.36 -12.64 16.76
C LEU A 372 -19.12 -11.40 17.25
N SER A 373 -19.85 -10.72 16.37
CA SER A 373 -20.67 -9.56 16.74
C SER A 373 -22.17 -9.82 16.68
N SER A 374 -22.94 -9.13 17.52
CA SER A 374 -24.42 -9.14 17.48
C SER A 374 -24.94 -7.78 17.03
N PHE A 375 -25.63 -7.74 15.90
CA PHE A 375 -26.25 -6.55 15.37
C PHE A 375 -27.76 -6.75 15.26
N THR A 376 -28.52 -5.82 15.82
CA THR A 376 -29.98 -5.78 15.75
C THR A 376 -30.42 -4.53 14.99
N ILE A 377 -31.21 -4.72 13.95
CA ILE A 377 -31.87 -3.63 13.20
C ILE A 377 -33.38 -3.87 13.23
N LYS A 378 -34.13 -2.84 13.63
CA LYS A 378 -35.59 -2.85 13.75
C LYS A 378 -36.19 -1.63 13.09
N LEU A 379 -37.26 -1.80 12.32
CA LEU A 379 -38.02 -0.67 11.74
C LEU A 379 -37.14 0.35 10.98
N SER A 380 -36.01 -0.09 10.41
CA SER A 380 -34.97 0.82 9.90
C SER A 380 -34.65 0.54 8.43
N LYS A 381 -34.03 1.52 7.76
CA LYS A 381 -33.67 1.45 6.34
C LYS A 381 -32.17 1.69 6.14
N ILE A 382 -31.55 0.88 5.29
CA ILE A 382 -30.17 1.05 4.78
C ILE A 382 -30.27 1.17 3.27
N LEU A 383 -29.92 2.34 2.72
CA LEU A 383 -30.08 2.59 1.28
C LEU A 383 -28.98 3.44 0.65
N LEU A 384 -28.81 3.34 -0.67
CA LEU A 384 -27.90 4.17 -1.46
C LEU A 384 -26.41 4.06 -1.04
N SER A 385 -25.96 2.91 -0.53
CA SER A 385 -24.53 2.67 -0.31
C SER A 385 -23.83 2.38 -1.64
N ARG A 386 -22.62 2.90 -1.86
CA ARG A 386 -21.87 2.71 -3.12
C ARG A 386 -21.51 1.23 -3.39
N ARG A 387 -21.25 0.46 -2.34
CA ARG A 387 -20.95 -0.97 -2.39
C ARG A 387 -22.08 -1.78 -1.75
N HIS A 388 -21.90 -2.33 -0.55
CA HIS A 388 -22.87 -3.24 0.06
C HIS A 388 -23.75 -2.54 1.10
N GLY A 389 -24.96 -3.06 1.33
CA GLY A 389 -25.80 -2.58 2.42
C GLY A 389 -25.18 -2.92 3.79
N ILE A 390 -24.88 -4.21 4.00
CA ILE A 390 -24.19 -4.72 5.19
C ILE A 390 -23.02 -5.61 4.73
N GLN A 391 -21.82 -5.43 5.27
CA GLN A 391 -20.69 -6.34 5.10
C GLN A 391 -20.40 -7.07 6.42
N ILE A 392 -20.15 -8.38 6.39
CA ILE A 392 -19.81 -9.21 7.54
C ILE A 392 -18.52 -9.98 7.23
N ASP A 393 -17.47 -9.79 8.02
CA ASP A 393 -16.26 -10.60 7.91
C ASP A 393 -16.42 -11.95 8.62
N ALA A 394 -16.02 -13.03 7.93
CA ALA A 394 -16.11 -14.39 8.42
C ALA A 394 -15.10 -14.73 9.51
N GLU A 395 -15.45 -15.73 10.33
CA GLU A 395 -14.65 -16.21 11.44
C GLU A 395 -13.68 -17.33 11.01
N CYS A 396 -12.44 -17.33 11.52
CA CYS A 396 -11.66 -18.57 11.64
C CYS A 396 -12.10 -19.26 12.94
N ALA A 397 -12.77 -20.41 12.84
CA ALA A 397 -13.33 -21.12 13.98
C ALA A 397 -12.31 -21.35 15.11
N LEU A 398 -12.37 -20.53 16.16
CA LEU A 398 -11.49 -20.63 17.34
C LEU A 398 -12.23 -21.22 18.55
N SER A 399 -13.57 -21.26 18.56
CA SER A 399 -14.35 -21.88 19.65
C SER A 399 -15.77 -22.31 19.21
N PRO A 400 -16.30 -23.44 19.70
CA PRO A 400 -17.66 -23.92 19.38
C PRO A 400 -18.81 -23.09 19.98
N ASN A 401 -18.51 -22.13 20.86
CA ASN A 401 -19.52 -21.29 21.54
C ASN A 401 -19.52 -19.83 21.05
N SER A 402 -18.65 -19.50 20.10
CA SER A 402 -18.53 -18.15 19.55
C SER A 402 -19.32 -18.08 18.24
N PHE A 403 -20.20 -17.09 18.10
CA PHE A 403 -20.99 -16.88 16.89
C PHE A 403 -21.19 -15.39 16.62
N THR A 404 -21.21 -15.03 15.34
CA THR A 404 -21.77 -13.75 14.87
C THR A 404 -23.28 -13.87 14.86
N LYS A 405 -24.02 -12.86 15.31
CA LYS A 405 -25.48 -12.79 15.27
C LYS A 405 -25.95 -11.57 14.48
N ILE A 406 -26.87 -11.76 13.56
CA ILE A 406 -27.60 -10.67 12.92
C ILE A 406 -29.09 -10.84 13.16
N THR A 407 -29.74 -9.83 13.73
CA THR A 407 -31.19 -9.78 13.94
C THR A 407 -31.76 -8.61 13.16
N MET A 408 -32.69 -8.88 12.24
CA MET A 408 -33.33 -7.86 11.43
C MET A 408 -34.85 -8.04 11.51
N ILE A 409 -35.56 -6.99 11.91
CA ILE A 409 -37.02 -7.01 12.10
C ILE A 409 -37.63 -5.80 11.41
N ASP A 410 -38.64 -5.98 10.57
CA ASP A 410 -39.36 -4.87 9.90
C ASP A 410 -38.44 -3.83 9.21
N SER A 411 -37.32 -4.27 8.64
CA SER A 411 -36.27 -3.38 8.12
C SER A 411 -36.11 -3.46 6.59
N GLN A 412 -35.45 -2.49 5.97
CA GLN A 412 -35.26 -2.44 4.51
C GLN A 412 -33.79 -2.22 4.15
N ILE A 413 -33.24 -3.02 3.24
CA ILE A 413 -31.89 -2.87 2.69
C ILE A 413 -32.01 -2.74 1.16
N THR A 414 -32.02 -1.52 0.64
CA THR A 414 -32.38 -1.27 -0.76
C THR A 414 -31.44 -0.32 -1.48
N ASP A 415 -31.40 -0.37 -2.81
CA ASP A 415 -30.72 0.64 -3.64
C ASP A 415 -29.21 0.79 -3.38
N ASN A 416 -28.52 -0.26 -2.90
CA ASN A 416 -27.06 -0.27 -2.71
C ASN A 416 -26.35 -0.76 -3.99
N GLY A 417 -25.11 -0.35 -4.26
CA GLY A 417 -24.41 -0.62 -5.53
C GLY A 417 -23.89 -2.06 -5.74
N GLY A 418 -23.85 -2.89 -4.71
CA GLY A 418 -23.47 -4.30 -4.71
C GLY A 418 -24.54 -5.15 -4.02
N TYR A 419 -24.17 -6.14 -3.20
CA TYR A 419 -25.12 -6.94 -2.41
C TYR A 419 -25.78 -6.17 -1.25
N GLY A 420 -26.98 -6.60 -0.86
CA GLY A 420 -27.62 -6.11 0.38
C GLY A 420 -26.88 -6.60 1.62
N ILE A 421 -26.43 -7.87 1.64
CA ILE A 421 -25.50 -8.40 2.65
C ILE A 421 -24.28 -9.03 1.95
N PHE A 422 -23.07 -8.76 2.40
CA PHE A 422 -21.85 -9.33 1.83
C PHE A 422 -21.00 -10.02 2.89
N LEU A 423 -20.83 -11.33 2.78
CA LEU A 423 -19.95 -12.11 3.64
C LEU A 423 -18.56 -12.13 3.03
N ASN A 424 -17.59 -11.56 3.75
CA ASN A 424 -16.24 -11.39 3.26
C ASN A 424 -15.27 -12.34 4.00
N ASN A 425 -14.19 -12.76 3.32
CA ASN A 425 -13.15 -13.63 3.87
C ASN A 425 -13.64 -15.00 4.36
N VAL A 426 -14.73 -15.53 3.79
CA VAL A 426 -15.23 -16.86 4.17
C VAL A 426 -14.18 -17.94 3.82
N PRO A 427 -13.85 -18.86 4.74
CA PRO A 427 -12.90 -19.94 4.46
C PRO A 427 -13.33 -20.76 3.23
N ILE A 428 -12.40 -21.04 2.30
CA ILE A 428 -12.69 -21.86 1.10
C ILE A 428 -13.31 -23.22 1.46
N ALA A 429 -12.91 -23.80 2.59
CA ALA A 429 -13.45 -25.08 3.07
C ALA A 429 -14.97 -25.03 3.31
N GLU A 430 -15.53 -23.83 3.53
CA GLU A 430 -16.96 -23.58 3.75
C GLU A 430 -17.68 -23.13 2.47
N ILE A 431 -16.98 -22.99 1.35
CA ILE A 431 -17.54 -22.52 0.07
C ILE A 431 -17.38 -23.62 -0.98
N SER A 432 -18.50 -24.02 -1.59
CA SER A 432 -18.49 -24.94 -2.74
C SER A 432 -17.76 -24.30 -3.94
N LEU A 433 -17.37 -25.07 -4.96
CA LEU A 433 -16.74 -24.55 -6.19
C LEU A 433 -17.53 -23.41 -6.89
N GLN A 434 -18.80 -23.23 -6.54
CA GLN A 434 -19.63 -22.07 -6.88
C GLN A 434 -19.85 -21.22 -5.61
N ARG A 435 -19.49 -19.93 -5.67
CA ARG A 435 -19.73 -18.98 -4.58
C ARG A 435 -21.23 -18.83 -4.37
N PRO A 436 -21.78 -19.15 -3.18
CA PRO A 436 -23.21 -19.01 -2.94
C PRO A 436 -23.59 -17.52 -2.96
N SER A 437 -24.67 -17.21 -3.66
CA SER A 437 -25.32 -15.90 -3.65
C SER A 437 -26.83 -16.09 -3.80
N GLY A 438 -27.63 -15.16 -3.27
CA GLY A 438 -29.09 -15.27 -3.28
C GLY A 438 -29.74 -14.73 -2.01
N ASP A 439 -30.92 -15.23 -1.64
CA ASP A 439 -31.67 -14.71 -0.49
C ASP A 439 -31.03 -15.06 0.87
N PHE A 440 -31.67 -14.64 1.96
CA PHE A 440 -31.20 -14.88 3.34
C PHE A 440 -30.88 -16.34 3.69
N ASN A 441 -31.39 -17.31 2.91
CA ASN A 441 -31.03 -18.72 3.03
C ASN A 441 -29.52 -18.98 2.93
N VAL A 442 -28.78 -18.13 2.22
CA VAL A 442 -27.31 -18.20 2.11
C VAL A 442 -26.64 -18.06 3.49
N LEU A 443 -27.22 -17.28 4.41
CA LEU A 443 -26.66 -17.10 5.76
C LEU A 443 -26.66 -18.43 6.56
N GLY A 444 -27.62 -19.31 6.27
CA GLY A 444 -27.71 -20.64 6.90
C GLY A 444 -26.63 -21.64 6.49
N LEU A 445 -25.80 -21.29 5.50
CA LEU A 445 -24.67 -22.13 5.08
C LEU A 445 -23.46 -22.00 6.02
N PHE A 446 -23.45 -21.01 6.92
CA PHE A 446 -22.28 -20.64 7.71
C PHE A 446 -22.49 -20.92 9.21
N PRO A 447 -21.84 -21.96 9.77
CA PRO A 447 -22.04 -22.37 11.17
C PRO A 447 -21.64 -21.30 12.21
N TRP A 448 -20.74 -20.39 11.85
CA TRP A 448 -20.30 -19.28 12.69
C TRP A 448 -21.29 -18.09 12.72
N LEU A 449 -22.34 -18.12 11.89
CA LEU A 449 -23.34 -17.06 11.78
C LEU A 449 -24.72 -17.53 12.24
N LYS A 450 -25.22 -16.93 13.31
CA LYS A 450 -26.63 -16.98 13.71
C LYS A 450 -27.36 -15.80 13.08
N TYR A 451 -28.57 -16.03 12.60
CA TYR A 451 -29.40 -14.96 12.08
C TYR A 451 -30.86 -15.13 12.51
N GLN A 452 -31.55 -14.01 12.66
CA GLN A 452 -33.00 -13.93 12.87
C GLN A 452 -33.52 -12.81 11.99
N ILE A 453 -34.36 -13.13 11.02
CA ILE A 453 -34.84 -12.16 10.04
C ILE A 453 -36.36 -12.28 9.96
N GLU A 454 -37.04 -11.20 10.30
CA GLU A 454 -38.50 -11.09 10.36
C GLU A 454 -38.93 -9.85 9.58
N ASP A 455 -39.89 -10.00 8.66
CA ASP A 455 -40.52 -8.91 7.90
C ASP A 455 -39.55 -7.87 7.30
N THR A 456 -38.33 -8.32 6.95
CA THR A 456 -37.25 -7.48 6.42
C THR A 456 -37.10 -7.68 4.92
N VAL A 457 -37.03 -6.57 4.18
CA VAL A 457 -36.96 -6.55 2.71
C VAL A 457 -35.55 -6.20 2.23
N MET A 458 -35.07 -6.91 1.22
CA MET A 458 -33.77 -6.65 0.57
C MET A 458 -33.97 -6.68 -0.95
N GLU A 459 -34.04 -5.50 -1.58
CA GLU A 459 -34.42 -5.35 -2.99
C GLU A 459 -33.67 -4.20 -3.68
N ASN A 460 -33.66 -4.17 -5.01
CA ASN A 460 -33.05 -3.09 -5.81
C ASN A 460 -31.56 -2.81 -5.54
N ASN A 461 -30.80 -3.79 -5.02
CA ASN A 461 -29.35 -3.69 -4.88
C ASN A 461 -28.66 -4.09 -6.20
N GLY A 462 -27.44 -3.60 -6.45
CA GLY A 462 -26.70 -3.82 -7.70
C GLY A 462 -26.39 -5.30 -7.97
N GLU A 463 -26.24 -6.08 -6.91
CA GLU A 463 -26.26 -7.54 -6.94
C GLU A 463 -27.35 -8.05 -5.99
N ASN A 464 -28.08 -9.10 -6.40
CA ASN A 464 -29.23 -9.58 -5.63
C ASN A 464 -28.80 -10.28 -4.34
N GLY A 465 -29.35 -9.80 -3.23
CA GLY A 465 -29.39 -10.50 -1.96
C GLY A 465 -28.07 -10.51 -1.17
N VAL A 466 -27.64 -11.72 -0.81
CA VAL A 466 -26.43 -12.04 -0.03
C VAL A 466 -25.32 -12.47 -0.99
N GLY A 467 -24.14 -11.86 -0.90
CA GLY A 467 -22.93 -12.24 -1.64
C GLY A 467 -21.86 -12.83 -0.73
N VAL A 468 -20.98 -13.67 -1.27
CA VAL A 468 -19.90 -14.32 -0.51
C VAL A 468 -18.57 -14.22 -1.23
N SER A 469 -17.52 -13.81 -0.50
CA SER A 469 -16.13 -13.81 -0.95
C SER A 469 -15.29 -14.83 -0.19
N SER A 470 -14.42 -15.53 -0.91
CA SER A 470 -13.52 -16.54 -0.36
C SER A 470 -12.14 -15.96 -0.06
N SER A 471 -11.51 -16.36 1.05
CA SER A 471 -10.07 -16.12 1.26
C SER A 471 -9.22 -17.12 0.44
N CYS A 472 -9.07 -16.90 -0.87
CA CYS A 472 -8.25 -17.76 -1.74
C CYS A 472 -6.75 -17.45 -1.68
N LYS A 473 -5.99 -18.28 -0.96
CA LYS A 473 -4.69 -18.78 -1.46
C LYS A 473 -4.84 -20.29 -1.71
N LYS A 474 -4.95 -20.70 -2.97
CA LYS A 474 -4.62 -22.07 -3.37
C LYS A 474 -3.24 -22.08 -4.03
N ARG A 475 -2.29 -22.74 -3.36
CA ARG A 475 -1.20 -23.47 -4.02
C ARG A 475 -1.85 -24.73 -4.60
N ASP A 476 -1.72 -24.96 -5.90
CA ASP A 476 -1.89 -26.29 -6.49
C ASP A 476 -0.97 -26.41 -7.70
N HIS A 477 -0.34 -27.59 -7.81
CA HIS A 477 0.65 -28.10 -8.78
C HIS A 477 2.13 -27.83 -8.40
N LEU A 478 3.04 -28.79 -8.16
CA LEU A 478 3.07 -30.25 -8.33
C LEU A 478 4.06 -30.85 -7.30
N LEU A 479 3.64 -31.86 -6.53
CA LEU A 479 4.54 -32.87 -6.00
C LEU A 479 4.22 -34.17 -6.75
N SER A 480 5.00 -34.45 -7.79
CA SER A 480 5.13 -35.82 -8.27
C SER A 480 5.96 -36.60 -7.27
N GLU A 481 5.45 -37.76 -6.89
CA GLU A 481 6.07 -38.73 -6.01
C GLU A 481 7.55 -38.94 -6.30
N SER A 482 8.39 -38.72 -5.29
CA SER A 482 9.66 -39.42 -5.18
C SER A 482 9.91 -39.77 -3.72
N THR A 483 9.71 -41.05 -3.44
CA THR A 483 10.16 -41.83 -2.28
C THR A 483 11.46 -41.31 -1.66
N PHE A 484 11.39 -40.88 -0.41
CA PHE A 484 12.50 -40.97 0.53
C PHE A 484 12.05 -41.70 1.80
N LEU A 485 12.73 -42.81 2.05
CA LEU A 485 12.56 -43.69 3.19
C LEU A 485 12.89 -42.92 4.49
N VAL A 486 11.93 -42.92 5.42
CA VAL A 486 12.16 -42.52 6.81
C VAL A 486 12.85 -43.69 7.54
N PRO A 487 14.01 -43.51 8.19
CA PRO A 487 14.47 -44.44 9.20
C PRO A 487 13.57 -44.28 10.43
N SER A 488 12.84 -45.33 10.75
CA SER A 488 12.10 -45.53 11.98
C SER A 488 13.02 -45.40 13.19
N ASN A 489 12.92 -44.28 13.92
CA ASN A 489 12.91 -44.17 15.38
C ASN A 489 13.17 -42.71 15.81
N CYS A 490 12.10 -41.93 15.96
CA CYS A 490 12.00 -40.88 16.98
C CYS A 490 10.53 -40.51 17.13
N SER A 491 9.94 -40.90 18.25
CA SER A 491 8.68 -40.35 18.74
C SER A 491 8.91 -38.89 19.11
N LEU A 492 8.30 -37.96 18.38
CA LEU A 492 8.03 -36.62 18.90
C LEU A 492 6.55 -36.32 18.65
N THR A 493 5.90 -36.08 19.77
CA THR A 493 4.49 -35.85 20.03
C THR A 493 3.99 -34.60 19.34
N ASP A 494 2.68 -34.61 19.08
CA ASP A 494 1.84 -33.44 18.88
C ASP A 494 2.16 -32.36 19.93
N ASP A 495 2.88 -31.32 19.52
CA ASP A 495 2.95 -30.02 20.19
C ASP A 495 3.61 -29.03 19.21
N LEU A 496 2.84 -28.57 18.22
CA LEU A 496 3.13 -27.27 17.60
C LEU A 496 2.86 -26.21 18.65
N ASN A 497 3.90 -25.95 19.42
CA ASN A 497 3.91 -25.08 20.58
C ASN A 497 3.48 -23.66 20.15
N HIS A 498 2.21 -23.30 20.38
CA HIS A 498 1.68 -21.96 20.12
C HIS A 498 2.46 -20.85 20.85
N SER A 499 3.19 -21.20 21.91
CA SER A 499 4.17 -20.32 22.55
C SER A 499 5.28 -19.93 21.58
N ALA A 500 5.87 -20.86 20.81
CA ALA A 500 7.00 -20.55 19.93
C ALA A 500 6.62 -19.57 18.81
N LEU A 501 5.40 -19.64 18.27
CA LEU A 501 4.89 -18.68 17.28
C LEU A 501 4.53 -17.32 17.90
N SER A 502 3.98 -17.32 19.11
CA SER A 502 3.70 -16.10 19.88
C SER A 502 5.00 -15.41 20.33
N ASP A 503 6.01 -16.19 20.70
CA ASP A 503 7.32 -15.73 21.14
C ASP A 503 8.13 -15.21 19.94
N LEU A 504 8.02 -15.85 18.77
CA LEU A 504 8.57 -15.32 17.52
C LEU A 504 7.89 -14.00 17.14
N LEU A 505 6.56 -13.91 17.23
CA LEU A 505 5.81 -12.68 16.95
C LEU A 505 6.11 -11.58 18.00
N ASN A 506 6.36 -11.94 19.26
CA ASN A 506 6.76 -11.00 20.31
C ASN A 506 8.21 -10.54 20.15
N GLU A 507 9.16 -11.41 19.80
CA GLU A 507 10.54 -11.02 19.45
C GLU A 507 10.57 -10.14 18.19
N ILE A 508 9.73 -10.44 17.20
CA ILE A 508 9.52 -9.62 16.00
C ILE A 508 8.91 -8.25 16.37
N ASN A 509 7.97 -8.19 17.32
CA ASN A 509 7.36 -6.95 17.80
C ASN A 509 8.32 -6.09 18.64
N ILE A 510 9.14 -6.69 19.51
CA ILE A 510 10.17 -6.00 20.32
C ILE A 510 11.24 -5.35 19.41
N SER A 511 11.58 -5.99 18.29
CA SER A 511 12.55 -5.45 17.32
C SER A 511 12.01 -4.24 16.51
N ILE A 512 10.68 -4.10 16.45
CA ILE A 512 10.00 -2.98 15.79
C ILE A 512 9.79 -1.80 16.75
N ASP A 513 9.52 -2.04 18.03
CA ASP A 513 9.18 -1.02 19.03
C ASP A 513 10.38 -0.38 19.78
N ASN A 514 11.59 -0.94 19.68
CA ASN A 514 12.83 -0.35 20.24
C ASN A 514 13.36 0.89 19.46
N LEU A 515 12.47 1.71 18.91
CA LEU A 515 12.80 2.94 18.19
C LEU A 515 12.10 4.12 18.87
N GLU A 516 12.73 4.65 19.93
CA GLU A 516 12.46 6.03 20.34
C GLU A 516 12.88 7.00 19.22
N PRO A 517 12.19 8.14 19.09
CA PRO A 517 12.62 9.20 18.21
C PRO A 517 13.79 9.96 18.87
N ASN A 518 14.96 9.91 18.24
CA ASN A 518 15.98 10.96 18.36
C ASN A 518 16.23 11.53 16.96
#